data_AF-A0A957QJR0-F1
#
_entry.id   AF-A0A957QJR0-F1
#
_cell.length_a   1.000
_cell.length_b   1.000
_cell.length_c   1.000
_cell.angle_alpha   90.00
_cell.angle_beta   90.00
_cell.angle_gamma   90.00
#
_symmetry.space_group_name_H-M   'P 1'
#
loop_
_entity.id
_entity.type
_entity.pdbx_description
1 polymer ?
#
loop_
_entity_poly.entity_id
_entity_poly.type
_entity_poly.pdbx_seq_one_letter_code
_entity_poly.pdbx_strand_id
1 'polypeptide(L)'
;HTFNRIRQHLDEVKGGGLLRWAAPAAVRTLILSDVIGDDLSIIGSGPTVPPAATPAEADALLRQYDIYAQLAPATADRIQALLTSAPVDSPFPPYDNELVANLTLAAQAARERASQLGFTARFLTGRLDGDADQLGRFAAALAVDAPANQALILGGEATVQVRGQGRGGRNQELALAAAPLLDGGPPLALAALATDGEDRITGVAGAIATHLTANQAATIGLDITATLADNDSYAFWQALNASGEPLAGGLVERDPTGTNVNDLLIILRYEN
;
A
#
# COMPACT_ATOMS: atom_id res chain seq x y z
N HIS A 1 0.50 -10.65 10.80
CA HIS A 1 -0.03 -10.44 12.17
C HIS A 1 0.52 -11.43 13.20
N THR A 2 0.38 -12.75 13.00
CA THR A 2 0.76 -13.79 13.98
C THR A 2 2.20 -13.71 14.48
N PHE A 3 3.16 -13.52 13.58
CA PHE A 3 4.58 -13.42 13.97
C PHE A 3 4.90 -12.20 14.87
N ASN A 4 4.19 -11.08 14.71
CA ASN A 4 4.40 -9.90 15.56
C ASN A 4 4.01 -10.18 17.01
N ARG A 5 2.98 -11.00 17.25
CA ARG A 5 2.56 -11.43 18.59
C ARG A 5 3.68 -12.19 19.31
N ILE A 6 4.54 -12.89 18.58
CA ILE A 6 5.72 -13.58 19.12
C ILE A 6 6.87 -12.57 19.27
N ARG A 7 7.20 -11.85 18.19
CA ARG A 7 8.36 -10.96 18.13
C ARG A 7 8.35 -9.85 19.18
N GLN A 8 7.18 -9.33 19.56
CA GLN A 8 7.04 -8.30 20.60
C GLN A 8 7.55 -8.75 21.98
N HIS A 9 7.60 -10.05 22.26
CA HIS A 9 8.08 -10.58 23.55
C HIS A 9 9.55 -11.03 23.51
N LEU A 10 10.14 -11.12 22.31
CA LEU A 10 11.52 -11.59 22.11
C LEU A 10 12.49 -10.45 21.79
N ASP A 11 12.03 -9.21 21.88
CA ASP A 11 12.75 -8.00 21.51
C ASP A 11 12.62 -6.96 22.62
N GLU A 12 13.73 -6.27 22.92
CA GLU A 12 13.80 -5.32 24.03
C GLU A 12 13.10 -3.99 23.75
N VAL A 13 12.90 -3.64 22.47
CA VAL A 13 12.35 -2.34 22.03
C VAL A 13 10.88 -2.47 21.64
N LYS A 14 10.50 -3.57 21.00
CA LYS A 14 9.12 -3.82 20.52
C LYS A 14 8.14 -4.06 21.68
N GLY A 15 6.84 -4.06 21.40
CA GLY A 15 5.80 -4.35 22.40
C GLY A 15 5.92 -3.47 23.66
N GLY A 16 6.08 -2.16 23.46
CA GLY A 16 6.22 -1.18 24.54
C GLY A 16 7.60 -1.16 25.20
N GLY A 17 8.60 -1.83 24.62
CA GLY A 17 9.97 -1.85 25.13
C GLY A 17 10.59 -0.46 25.27
N LEU A 18 10.36 0.41 24.28
CA LEU A 18 10.81 1.80 24.35
C LEU A 18 10.14 2.59 25.49
N LEU A 19 8.86 2.31 25.78
CA LEU A 19 8.19 2.90 26.96
C LEU A 19 8.85 2.45 28.27
N ARG A 20 9.20 1.17 28.37
CA ARG A 20 9.89 0.62 29.55
C ARG A 20 11.26 1.28 29.75
N TRP A 21 11.99 1.54 28.66
CA TRP A 21 13.29 2.21 28.71
C TRP A 21 13.18 3.69 29.08
N ALA A 22 12.12 4.36 28.61
CA ALA A 22 11.89 5.77 28.89
C ALA A 22 11.35 6.03 30.31
N ALA A 23 10.84 5.00 31.00
CA ALA A 23 10.24 5.15 32.32
C ALA A 23 11.22 5.81 33.32
N PRO A 24 10.76 6.78 34.14
CA PRO A 24 9.37 7.23 34.31
C PRO A 24 8.96 8.40 33.40
N ALA A 25 9.78 8.82 32.43
CA ALA A 25 9.49 9.97 31.59
C ALA A 25 8.27 9.74 30.68
N ALA A 26 7.47 10.79 30.48
CA ALA A 26 6.36 10.74 29.54
C ALA A 26 6.87 10.65 28.09
N VAL A 27 6.20 9.85 27.26
CA VAL A 27 6.59 9.61 25.87
C VAL A 27 5.52 10.13 24.92
N ARG A 28 5.88 11.00 23.97
CA ARG A 28 5.03 11.33 22.82
C ARG A 28 5.68 10.80 21.55
N THR A 29 4.90 10.08 20.75
CA THR A 29 5.36 9.47 19.50
C THR A 29 4.54 9.98 18.35
N LEU A 30 5.22 10.55 17.35
CA LEU A 30 4.62 10.97 16.09
C LEU A 30 4.88 9.86 15.06
N ILE A 31 3.82 9.35 14.46
CA ILE A 31 3.85 8.13 13.65
C ILE A 31 3.45 8.46 12.22
N LEU A 32 4.30 8.03 11.28
CA LEU A 32 3.99 7.94 9.86
C LEU A 32 3.73 6.47 9.55
N SER A 33 2.52 6.16 9.10
CA SER A 33 2.04 4.79 8.90
C SER A 33 2.07 4.40 7.43
N ASP A 34 2.83 3.35 7.14
CA ASP A 34 2.84 2.57 5.89
C ASP A 34 2.03 1.27 6.04
N VAL A 35 1.26 1.13 7.13
CA VAL A 35 0.47 -0.07 7.45
C VAL A 35 -0.99 0.19 7.13
N ILE A 36 -1.56 -0.62 6.24
CA ILE A 36 -2.99 -0.55 5.92
C ILE A 36 -3.85 -0.71 7.18
N GLY A 37 -4.67 0.32 7.45
CA GLY A 37 -5.56 0.37 8.60
C GLY A 37 -4.94 0.87 9.90
N ASP A 38 -3.66 1.30 9.88
CA ASP A 38 -2.98 2.04 10.94
C ASP A 38 -2.95 1.34 12.32
N ASP A 39 -2.85 0.02 12.34
CA ASP A 39 -2.69 -0.73 13.59
C ASP A 39 -1.32 -0.43 14.24
N LEU A 40 -1.33 0.40 15.28
CA LEU A 40 -0.13 0.86 15.98
C LEU A 40 0.69 -0.29 16.60
N SER A 41 0.08 -1.44 16.88
CA SER A 41 0.81 -2.61 17.39
C SER A 41 1.69 -3.26 16.32
N ILE A 42 1.38 -3.01 15.04
CA ILE A 42 2.09 -3.54 13.88
C ILE A 42 3.15 -2.56 13.41
N ILE A 43 2.86 -1.26 13.39
CA ILE A 43 3.79 -0.21 12.97
C ILE A 43 5.03 -0.27 13.85
N GLY A 44 6.19 -0.56 13.25
CA GLY A 44 7.44 -0.79 13.99
C GLY A 44 7.37 -1.93 15.03
N SER A 45 6.34 -2.78 15.00
CA SER A 45 5.94 -3.72 16.06
C SER A 45 5.58 -3.08 17.41
N GLY A 46 5.04 -1.87 17.38
CA GLY A 46 4.54 -1.18 18.56
C GLY A 46 5.61 -0.92 19.63
N PRO A 47 6.72 -0.22 19.33
CA PRO A 47 7.74 0.09 20.33
C PRO A 47 7.20 0.95 21.48
N THR A 48 6.19 1.76 21.19
CA THR A 48 5.50 2.68 22.13
C THR A 48 4.06 2.28 22.40
N VAL A 49 3.72 1.01 22.15
CA VAL A 49 2.37 0.44 22.32
C VAL A 49 2.51 -0.85 23.13
N PRO A 50 1.66 -1.09 24.14
CA PRO A 50 1.63 -2.38 24.83
C PRO A 50 1.54 -3.56 23.85
N PRO A 51 2.13 -4.73 24.18
CA PRO A 51 2.08 -5.89 23.31
C PRO A 51 0.63 -6.35 23.12
N ALA A 52 0.29 -6.77 21.89
CA ALA A 52 -1.07 -7.16 21.52
C ALA A 52 -1.46 -8.59 21.98
N ALA A 53 -0.50 -9.31 22.56
CA ALA A 53 -0.67 -10.66 23.07
C ALA A 53 0.10 -10.81 24.39
N THR A 54 -0.32 -11.75 25.22
CA THR A 54 0.41 -12.17 26.41
C THR A 54 1.58 -13.09 26.05
N PRO A 55 2.59 -13.23 26.93
CA PRO A 55 3.66 -14.20 26.72
C PRO A 55 3.15 -15.65 26.58
N ALA A 56 2.09 -16.02 27.30
CA ALA A 56 1.46 -17.33 27.20
C ALA A 56 0.82 -17.58 25.83
N GLU A 57 0.17 -16.58 25.24
CA GLU A 57 -0.36 -16.68 23.88
C GLU A 57 0.77 -16.78 22.84
N ALA A 58 1.89 -16.10 23.05
CA ALA A 58 3.05 -16.23 22.18
C ALA A 58 3.70 -17.62 22.25
N ASP A 59 3.84 -18.21 23.44
CA ASP A 59 4.29 -19.61 23.62
C ASP A 59 3.33 -20.59 22.94
N ALA A 60 2.01 -20.39 23.09
CA ALA A 60 1.00 -21.21 22.43
C ALA A 60 1.11 -21.17 20.90
N LEU A 61 1.37 -19.99 20.31
CA LEU A 61 1.60 -19.87 18.86
C LEU A 61 2.87 -20.60 18.42
N LEU A 62 3.97 -20.49 19.18
CA LEU A 62 5.21 -21.22 18.87
C LEU A 62 5.01 -22.74 18.89
N ARG A 63 4.18 -23.25 19.81
CA ARG A 63 3.79 -24.67 19.85
C ARG A 63 2.85 -25.04 18.69
N GLN A 64 1.86 -24.21 18.39
CA GLN A 64 0.89 -24.46 17.32
C GLN A 64 1.55 -24.69 15.96
N TYR A 65 2.65 -23.98 15.67
CA TYR A 65 3.40 -24.11 14.42
C TYR A 65 4.63 -25.02 14.53
N ASP A 66 4.73 -25.82 15.60
CA ASP A 66 5.85 -26.75 15.86
C ASP A 66 7.24 -26.09 15.75
N ILE A 67 7.34 -24.80 16.11
CA ILE A 67 8.58 -24.04 15.96
C ILE A 67 9.64 -24.55 16.91
N TYR A 68 9.26 -24.90 18.15
CA TYR A 68 10.20 -25.45 19.13
C TYR A 68 10.93 -26.71 18.65
N ALA A 69 10.27 -27.56 17.86
CA ALA A 69 10.88 -28.78 17.32
C ALA A 69 11.93 -28.49 16.22
N GLN A 70 11.87 -27.30 15.62
CA GLN A 70 12.77 -26.85 14.56
C GLN A 70 13.97 -26.04 15.09
N LEU A 71 13.93 -25.66 16.36
CA LEU A 71 14.99 -24.86 17.00
C LEU A 71 16.03 -25.75 17.68
N ALA A 72 17.26 -25.25 17.77
CA ALA A 72 18.26 -25.85 18.64
C ALA A 72 17.78 -25.80 20.11
N PRO A 73 18.05 -26.83 20.94
CA PRO A 73 17.55 -26.90 22.32
C PRO A 73 17.86 -25.64 23.15
N ALA A 74 19.10 -25.13 23.07
CA ALA A 74 19.49 -23.92 23.79
C ALA A 74 18.69 -22.66 23.38
N THR A 75 18.26 -22.57 22.11
CA THR A 75 17.42 -21.47 21.63
C THR A 75 15.99 -21.61 22.13
N ALA A 76 15.44 -22.83 22.11
CA ALA A 76 14.11 -23.13 22.65
C ALA A 76 14.04 -22.77 24.14
N ASP A 77 15.03 -23.21 24.93
CA ASP A 77 15.13 -22.91 26.36
C ASP A 77 15.21 -21.41 26.63
N ARG A 78 16.02 -20.67 25.84
CA ARG A 78 16.13 -19.22 25.96
C ARG A 78 14.81 -18.51 25.67
N ILE A 79 14.10 -18.90 24.62
CA ILE A 79 12.81 -18.31 24.27
C ILE A 79 11.80 -18.60 25.39
N GLN A 80 11.75 -19.84 25.89
CA GLN A 80 10.85 -20.20 26.99
C GLN A 80 11.17 -19.41 28.26
N ALA A 81 12.46 -19.23 28.58
CA ALA A 81 12.89 -18.38 29.68
C ALA A 81 12.39 -16.94 29.51
N LEU A 82 12.57 -16.33 28.33
CA LEU A 82 12.09 -14.95 28.06
C LEU A 82 10.57 -14.80 28.25
N LEU A 83 9.79 -15.77 27.74
CA LEU A 83 8.33 -15.74 27.83
C LEU A 83 7.81 -15.99 29.26
N THR A 84 8.60 -16.64 30.11
CA THR A 84 8.22 -16.95 31.51
C THR A 84 8.79 -15.96 32.53
N SER A 85 9.91 -15.29 32.21
CA SER A 85 10.54 -14.28 33.05
C SER A 85 10.04 -12.86 32.80
N ALA A 86 9.13 -12.66 31.85
CA ALA A 86 8.60 -11.35 31.52
C ALA A 86 8.00 -10.70 32.79
N PRO A 87 8.42 -9.48 33.17
CA PRO A 87 7.96 -8.85 34.40
C PRO A 87 6.44 -8.69 34.35
N VAL A 88 5.78 -9.32 35.31
CA VAL A 88 4.36 -9.13 35.58
C VAL A 88 4.21 -7.70 36.12
N ASP A 89 3.53 -6.84 35.37
CA ASP A 89 2.99 -5.55 35.84
C ASP A 89 3.97 -4.44 36.27
N SER A 90 4.98 -4.11 35.45
CA SER A 90 5.52 -2.73 35.53
C SER A 90 4.62 -1.80 34.70
N PRO A 91 3.93 -0.82 35.30
CA PRO A 91 3.07 0.08 34.55
C PRO A 91 3.92 0.89 33.56
N PHE A 92 3.41 1.06 32.34
CA PHE A 92 4.04 1.97 31.38
C PHE A 92 3.99 3.41 31.92
N PRO A 93 5.00 4.25 31.63
CA PRO A 93 4.92 5.68 31.91
C PRO A 93 3.76 6.30 31.10
N PRO A 94 3.33 7.54 31.39
CA PRO A 94 2.38 8.25 30.53
C PRO A 94 2.87 8.28 29.08
N TYR A 95 2.03 7.89 28.13
CA TYR A 95 2.38 7.89 26.72
C TYR A 95 1.24 8.38 25.83
N ASP A 96 1.60 8.98 24.70
CA ASP A 96 0.69 9.49 23.67
C ASP A 96 1.24 9.14 22.29
N ASN A 97 0.45 8.47 21.46
CA ASN A 97 0.82 8.05 20.11
C ASN A 97 -0.10 8.76 19.12
N GLU A 98 0.49 9.57 18.24
CA GLU A 98 -0.23 10.39 17.26
C GLU A 98 0.17 9.99 15.84
N LEU A 99 -0.82 9.62 15.03
CA LEU A 99 -0.63 9.44 13.58
C LEU A 99 -0.59 10.81 12.91
N VAL A 100 0.57 11.19 12.39
CA VAL A 100 0.78 12.48 11.70
C VAL A 100 0.76 12.35 10.18
N ALA A 101 0.92 11.13 9.66
CA ALA A 101 0.81 10.82 8.24
C ALA A 101 0.37 9.37 8.04
N ASN A 102 -0.59 9.15 7.16
CA ASN A 102 -1.07 7.84 6.73
C ASN A 102 -1.80 7.96 5.39
N LEU A 103 -2.22 6.81 4.85
CA LEU A 103 -2.94 6.74 3.58
C LEU A 103 -4.25 7.54 3.61
N THR A 104 -4.97 7.51 4.74
CA THR A 104 -6.24 8.22 4.88
C THR A 104 -6.06 9.73 4.72
N LEU A 105 -5.04 10.31 5.34
CA LEU A 105 -4.71 11.73 5.21
C LEU A 105 -4.30 12.08 3.77
N ALA A 106 -3.50 11.24 3.12
CA ALA A 106 -3.13 11.43 1.70
C ALA A 106 -4.36 11.40 0.78
N ALA A 107 -5.26 10.44 0.98
CA ALA A 107 -6.50 10.31 0.22
C ALA A 107 -7.47 11.48 0.46
N GLN A 108 -7.56 11.98 1.70
CA GLN A 108 -8.34 13.16 2.04
C GLN A 108 -7.79 14.41 1.34
N ALA A 109 -6.47 14.59 1.32
CA ALA A 109 -5.83 15.69 0.60
C ALA A 109 -6.10 15.62 -0.92
N ALA A 110 -6.03 14.42 -1.52
CA ALA A 110 -6.38 14.22 -2.93
C ALA A 110 -7.86 14.57 -3.19
N ARG A 111 -8.77 14.14 -2.31
CA ARG A 111 -10.20 14.46 -2.40
C ARG A 111 -10.44 15.98 -2.31
N GLU A 112 -9.83 16.65 -1.34
CA GLU A 112 -9.94 18.09 -1.18
C GLU A 112 -9.43 18.84 -2.40
N ARG A 113 -8.29 18.40 -2.95
CA ARG A 113 -7.75 18.98 -4.18
C ARG A 113 -8.69 18.79 -5.36
N ALA A 114 -9.28 17.60 -5.53
CA ALA A 114 -10.26 17.35 -6.59
C ALA A 114 -11.51 18.24 -6.43
N SER A 115 -12.02 18.42 -5.21
CA SER A 115 -13.14 19.35 -4.95
C SER A 115 -12.80 20.80 -5.31
N GLN A 116 -11.59 21.26 -5.00
CA GLN A 116 -11.12 22.61 -5.39
C GLN A 116 -11.02 22.79 -6.91
N LEU A 117 -10.79 21.70 -7.64
CA LEU A 117 -10.77 21.68 -9.11
C LEU A 117 -12.18 21.57 -9.72
N GLY A 118 -13.24 21.53 -8.90
CA GLY A 118 -14.64 21.53 -9.35
C GLY A 118 -15.30 20.15 -9.44
N PHE A 119 -14.59 19.07 -9.11
CA PHE A 119 -15.15 17.73 -9.11
C PHE A 119 -16.01 17.47 -7.88
N THR A 120 -17.06 16.66 -8.03
CA THR A 120 -17.72 16.03 -6.88
C THR A 120 -16.84 14.89 -6.36
N ALA A 121 -15.97 15.17 -5.38
CA ALA A 121 -14.97 14.21 -4.92
C ALA A 121 -15.45 13.32 -3.75
N ARG A 122 -15.15 12.02 -3.83
CA ARG A 122 -15.48 11.03 -2.79
C ARG A 122 -14.28 10.15 -2.48
N PHE A 123 -13.96 9.99 -1.21
CA PHE A 123 -13.06 8.95 -0.74
C PHE A 123 -13.88 7.69 -0.45
N LEU A 124 -13.61 6.59 -1.16
CA LEU A 124 -14.40 5.36 -1.07
C LEU A 124 -13.83 4.38 -0.04
N THR A 125 -12.52 4.15 -0.07
CA THR A 125 -11.83 3.23 0.84
C THR A 125 -10.33 3.47 0.83
N GLY A 126 -9.67 3.25 1.97
CA GLY A 126 -8.20 3.22 2.12
C GLY A 126 -7.69 1.81 2.42
N ARG A 127 -8.44 0.79 2.00
CA ARG A 127 -8.19 -0.63 2.31
C ARG A 127 -8.25 -1.50 1.06
N LEU A 128 -7.90 -0.96 -0.10
CA LEU A 128 -7.70 -1.81 -1.28
C LEU A 128 -6.55 -2.79 -0.99
N ASP A 129 -6.82 -4.06 -1.23
CA ASP A 129 -5.87 -5.16 -1.10
C ASP A 129 -6.29 -6.22 -2.11
N GLY A 130 -5.31 -6.81 -2.80
CA GLY A 130 -5.56 -7.80 -3.84
C GLY A 130 -4.61 -7.68 -5.03
N ASP A 131 -4.93 -8.45 -6.06
CA ASP A 131 -4.16 -8.53 -7.30
C ASP A 131 -4.39 -7.28 -8.18
N ALA A 132 -3.31 -6.68 -8.67
CA ALA A 132 -3.31 -5.43 -9.43
C ALA A 132 -4.17 -5.52 -10.69
N ASP A 133 -4.13 -6.63 -11.43
CA ASP A 133 -4.95 -6.81 -12.64
C ASP A 133 -6.45 -6.82 -12.28
N GLN A 134 -6.83 -7.55 -11.23
CA GLN A 134 -8.21 -7.61 -10.78
C GLN A 134 -8.72 -6.26 -10.25
N LEU A 135 -7.88 -5.55 -9.46
CA LEU A 135 -8.20 -4.23 -8.96
C LEU A 135 -8.32 -3.20 -10.10
N GLY A 136 -7.50 -3.30 -11.14
CA GLY A 136 -7.58 -2.45 -12.33
C GLY A 136 -8.90 -2.60 -13.07
N ARG A 137 -9.34 -3.85 -13.26
CA ARG A 137 -10.64 -4.15 -13.87
C ARG A 137 -11.82 -3.66 -13.03
N PHE A 138 -11.75 -3.84 -11.72
CA PHE A 138 -12.73 -3.32 -10.79
C PHE A 138 -12.81 -1.79 -10.83
N ALA A 139 -11.64 -1.12 -10.82
CA ALA A 139 -11.56 0.32 -10.89
C ALA A 139 -12.10 0.87 -12.22
N ALA A 140 -11.86 0.17 -13.34
CA ALA A 140 -12.44 0.54 -14.62
C ALA A 140 -13.97 0.48 -14.61
N ALA A 141 -14.55 -0.56 -14.01
CA ALA A 141 -16.00 -0.66 -13.86
C ALA A 141 -16.57 0.51 -13.04
N LEU A 142 -15.92 0.87 -11.93
CA LEU A 142 -16.30 2.07 -11.15
C LEU A 142 -16.19 3.36 -11.98
N ALA A 143 -15.15 3.48 -12.80
CA ALA A 143 -14.91 4.67 -13.62
C ALA A 143 -15.97 4.86 -14.71
N VAL A 144 -16.40 3.78 -15.35
CA VAL A 144 -17.42 3.79 -16.41
C VAL A 144 -18.79 4.17 -15.84
N ASP A 145 -19.13 3.66 -14.66
CA ASP A 145 -20.42 3.92 -14.00
C ASP A 145 -20.48 5.26 -13.24
N ALA A 146 -19.33 5.95 -13.09
CA ALA A 146 -19.27 7.23 -12.41
C ALA A 146 -20.02 8.33 -13.20
N PRO A 147 -20.88 9.12 -12.54
CA PRO A 147 -21.42 10.35 -13.11
C PRO A 147 -20.36 11.31 -13.63
N ALA A 148 -20.74 12.14 -14.61
CA ALA A 148 -19.92 13.23 -15.09
C ALA A 148 -19.46 14.16 -13.94
N ASN A 149 -18.26 14.73 -14.08
CA ASN A 149 -17.63 15.62 -13.11
C ASN A 149 -17.43 15.00 -11.71
N GLN A 150 -17.08 13.72 -11.65
CA GLN A 150 -16.80 12.99 -10.41
C GLN A 150 -15.32 12.67 -10.23
N ALA A 151 -14.85 12.72 -8.99
CA ALA A 151 -13.56 12.19 -8.59
C ALA A 151 -13.75 11.11 -7.53
N LEU A 152 -13.32 9.88 -7.81
CA LEU A 152 -13.32 8.77 -6.86
C LEU A 152 -11.89 8.52 -6.40
N ILE A 153 -11.66 8.60 -5.10
CA ILE A 153 -10.37 8.41 -4.48
C ILE A 153 -10.45 7.11 -3.69
N LEU A 154 -9.53 6.22 -3.98
CA LEU A 154 -9.31 4.98 -3.25
C LEU A 154 -7.84 4.93 -2.85
N GLY A 155 -7.53 4.08 -1.88
CA GLY A 155 -6.17 3.82 -1.47
C GLY A 155 -6.03 2.42 -0.93
N GLY A 156 -4.80 1.93 -0.90
CA GLY A 156 -4.49 0.63 -0.34
C GLY A 156 -3.10 0.19 -0.75
N GLU A 157 -2.91 -1.10 -0.89
CA GLU A 157 -1.69 -1.67 -1.45
C GLU A 157 -2.03 -2.86 -2.32
N ALA A 158 -1.76 -2.76 -3.62
CA ALA A 158 -1.95 -3.86 -4.54
C ALA A 158 -0.77 -4.83 -4.52
N THR A 159 -0.97 -6.03 -5.05
CA THR A 159 0.08 -7.03 -5.26
C THR A 159 0.07 -7.48 -6.72
N VAL A 160 1.24 -7.90 -7.21
CA VAL A 160 1.38 -8.47 -8.56
C VAL A 160 1.77 -9.92 -8.43
N GLN A 161 1.05 -10.80 -9.12
CA GLN A 161 1.45 -12.19 -9.31
C GLN A 161 2.46 -12.25 -10.45
N VAL A 162 3.75 -12.31 -10.12
CA VAL A 162 4.83 -12.36 -11.11
C VAL A 162 4.84 -13.71 -11.81
N ARG A 163 4.62 -13.70 -13.13
CA ARG A 163 4.55 -14.86 -14.04
C ARG A 163 5.56 -14.76 -15.17
N GLY A 164 5.85 -13.54 -15.63
CA GLY A 164 6.78 -13.27 -16.72
C GLY A 164 8.18 -12.85 -16.30
N GLN A 165 8.93 -12.32 -17.27
CA GLN A 165 10.29 -11.79 -17.08
C GLN A 165 10.37 -10.27 -17.30
N GLY A 166 9.24 -9.64 -17.58
CA GLY A 166 9.11 -8.21 -17.78
C GLY A 166 9.41 -7.38 -16.55
N ARG A 167 9.42 -6.06 -16.75
CA ARG A 167 9.61 -5.07 -15.70
C ARG A 167 8.35 -4.24 -15.54
N GLY A 168 7.99 -3.97 -14.30
CA GLY A 168 6.75 -3.28 -13.97
C GLY A 168 6.50 -3.26 -12.47
N GLY A 169 5.50 -2.49 -12.07
CA GLY A 169 5.05 -2.36 -10.70
C GLY A 169 3.53 -2.51 -10.60
N ARG A 170 3.04 -2.60 -9.36
CA ARG A 170 1.63 -2.87 -9.06
C ARG A 170 0.72 -1.75 -9.57
N ASN A 171 1.14 -0.50 -9.48
CA ASN A 171 0.34 0.63 -9.93
C ASN A 171 0.32 0.74 -11.46
N GLN A 172 1.46 0.48 -12.11
CA GLN A 172 1.55 0.39 -13.57
C GLN A 172 0.68 -0.75 -14.13
N GLU A 173 0.70 -1.93 -13.49
CA GLU A 173 -0.09 -3.09 -13.90
C GLU A 173 -1.59 -2.84 -13.69
N LEU A 174 -1.98 -2.22 -12.58
CA LEU A 174 -3.36 -1.85 -12.29
C LEU A 174 -3.92 -0.90 -13.35
N ALA A 175 -3.20 0.19 -13.67
CA ALA A 175 -3.61 1.11 -14.72
C ALA A 175 -3.71 0.41 -16.08
N LEU A 176 -2.77 -0.50 -16.39
CA LEU A 176 -2.73 -1.21 -17.66
C LEU A 176 -3.90 -2.19 -17.80
N ALA A 177 -4.26 -2.89 -16.74
CA ALA A 177 -5.41 -3.78 -16.69
C ALA A 177 -6.75 -3.05 -16.80
N ALA A 178 -6.80 -1.78 -16.38
CA ALA A 178 -7.98 -0.94 -16.56
C ALA A 178 -8.17 -0.51 -18.03
N ALA A 179 -7.09 -0.20 -18.74
CA ALA A 179 -7.12 0.47 -20.06
C ALA A 179 -8.09 -0.16 -21.09
N PRO A 180 -8.16 -1.49 -21.30
CA PRO A 180 -9.09 -2.08 -22.27
C PRO A 180 -10.57 -1.85 -21.96
N LEU A 181 -10.91 -1.69 -20.67
CA LEU A 181 -12.29 -1.51 -20.21
C LEU A 181 -12.72 -0.04 -20.22
N LEU A 182 -11.76 0.87 -20.37
CA LEU A 182 -11.99 2.30 -20.51
C LEU A 182 -12.17 2.73 -21.98
N ASP A 183 -11.70 1.90 -22.91
CA ASP A 183 -11.60 2.22 -24.34
C ASP A 183 -12.93 2.53 -25.00
N GLY A 184 -12.94 3.55 -25.87
CA GLY A 184 -14.15 4.03 -26.54
C GLY A 184 -15.21 4.57 -25.58
N GLY A 185 -14.88 4.59 -24.28
CA GLY A 185 -15.70 5.13 -23.24
C GLY A 185 -15.72 6.65 -23.28
N PRO A 186 -16.65 7.23 -22.54
CA PRO A 186 -16.70 8.68 -22.36
C PRO A 186 -15.44 9.21 -21.62
N PRO A 187 -15.17 10.53 -21.61
CA PRO A 187 -13.91 11.07 -21.10
C PRO A 187 -13.66 10.74 -19.63
N LEU A 188 -12.56 10.04 -19.37
CA LEU A 188 -12.14 9.63 -18.03
C LEU A 188 -10.63 9.37 -18.01
N ALA A 189 -10.08 9.43 -16.79
CA ALA A 189 -8.71 9.05 -16.47
C ALA A 189 -8.68 8.28 -15.14
N LEU A 190 -7.77 7.33 -15.03
CA LEU A 190 -7.48 6.56 -13.83
C LEU A 190 -5.97 6.63 -13.59
N ALA A 191 -5.57 7.16 -12.44
CA ALA A 191 -4.19 7.22 -12.00
C ALA A 191 -3.98 6.30 -10.80
N ALA A 192 -3.01 5.39 -10.90
CA ALA A 192 -2.57 4.54 -9.80
C ALA A 192 -1.13 4.92 -9.44
N LEU A 193 -0.88 5.25 -8.17
CA LEU A 193 0.33 5.96 -7.74
C LEU A 193 0.84 5.45 -6.39
N ALA A 194 2.11 5.08 -6.34
CA ALA A 194 2.87 4.86 -5.10
C ALA A 194 3.25 6.21 -4.48
N THR A 195 2.94 6.39 -3.20
CA THR A 195 3.19 7.67 -2.50
C THR A 195 4.66 7.93 -2.18
N ASP A 196 5.49 6.89 -2.21
CA ASP A 196 6.95 6.98 -2.11
C ASP A 196 7.65 7.42 -3.40
N GLY A 197 6.91 7.44 -4.51
CA GLY A 197 7.41 7.78 -5.84
C GLY A 197 8.06 6.61 -6.57
N GLU A 198 7.98 5.39 -6.04
CA GLU A 198 8.63 4.20 -6.61
C GLU A 198 7.69 2.99 -6.71
N ASP A 199 7.06 2.83 -7.87
CA ASP A 199 6.33 1.63 -8.26
C ASP A 199 7.31 0.59 -8.85
N ARG A 200 8.25 0.13 -8.00
CA ARG A 200 9.35 -0.82 -8.29
C ARG A 200 10.43 -0.33 -9.26
N ILE A 201 10.15 0.68 -10.07
CA ILE A 201 11.10 1.31 -10.98
C ILE A 201 11.46 2.68 -10.42
N THR A 202 12.72 2.90 -10.08
CA THR A 202 13.19 4.20 -9.57
C THR A 202 12.86 5.32 -10.55
N GLY A 203 12.28 6.40 -10.02
CA GLY A 203 11.83 7.55 -10.81
C GLY A 203 10.42 7.39 -11.40
N VAL A 204 9.69 6.32 -11.08
CA VAL A 204 8.35 6.04 -11.62
C VAL A 204 7.41 5.72 -10.47
N ALA A 205 6.42 6.58 -10.23
CA ALA A 205 5.43 6.39 -9.17
C ALA A 205 4.27 5.48 -9.57
N GLY A 206 4.09 5.21 -10.86
CA GLY A 206 2.94 4.45 -11.36
C GLY A 206 2.58 4.88 -12.77
N ALA A 207 1.28 4.83 -13.11
CA ALA A 207 0.80 5.18 -14.43
C ALA A 207 -0.63 5.75 -14.42
N ILE A 208 -0.97 6.42 -15.53
CA ILE A 208 -2.30 6.93 -15.83
C ILE A 208 -2.82 6.20 -17.07
N ALA A 209 -4.01 5.61 -16.95
CA ALA A 209 -4.80 5.12 -18.07
C ALA A 209 -5.96 6.07 -18.35
N THR A 210 -6.35 6.23 -19.60
CA THR A 210 -7.51 7.02 -20.04
C THR A 210 -8.35 6.19 -20.99
N HIS A 211 -9.53 6.71 -21.34
CA HIS A 211 -10.38 6.17 -22.40
C HIS A 211 -9.72 6.10 -23.80
N LEU A 212 -8.52 6.66 -23.98
CA LEU A 212 -7.77 6.66 -25.24
C LEU A 212 -6.58 5.68 -25.21
N THR A 213 -6.21 5.13 -24.05
CA THR A 213 -5.00 4.32 -23.88
C THR A 213 -4.98 3.10 -24.79
N ALA A 214 -6.06 2.31 -24.81
CA ALA A 214 -6.07 1.04 -25.54
C ALA A 214 -6.10 1.27 -27.06
N ASN A 215 -6.91 2.23 -27.55
CA ASN A 215 -6.88 2.63 -28.94
C ASN A 215 -5.49 3.10 -29.40
N GLN A 216 -4.82 3.91 -28.59
CA GLN A 216 -3.48 4.38 -28.92
C GLN A 216 -2.46 3.24 -28.91
N ALA A 217 -2.50 2.37 -27.91
CA ALA A 217 -1.65 1.19 -27.83
C ALA A 217 -1.77 0.30 -29.08
N ALA A 218 -3.00 0.05 -29.53
CA ALA A 218 -3.26 -0.71 -30.76
C ALA A 218 -2.68 -0.01 -32.00
N THR A 219 -2.81 1.32 -32.09
CA THR A 219 -2.27 2.12 -33.20
C THR A 219 -0.75 2.00 -33.35
N ILE A 220 -0.03 1.87 -32.23
CA ILE A 220 1.43 1.69 -32.20
C ILE A 220 1.87 0.23 -32.08
N GLY A 221 0.94 -0.73 -32.18
CA GLY A 221 1.25 -2.16 -32.20
C GLY A 221 1.62 -2.77 -30.84
N LEU A 222 1.20 -2.18 -29.72
CA LEU A 222 1.34 -2.75 -28.38
C LEU A 222 0.16 -3.68 -28.04
N ASP A 223 0.45 -4.82 -27.41
CA ASP A 223 -0.55 -5.79 -26.96
C ASP A 223 -0.63 -5.78 -25.42
N ILE A 224 -1.70 -5.18 -24.89
CA ILE A 224 -1.96 -5.09 -23.44
C ILE A 224 -2.02 -6.48 -22.78
N THR A 225 -2.65 -7.46 -23.44
CA THR A 225 -2.85 -8.79 -22.86
C THR A 225 -1.51 -9.52 -22.76
N ALA A 226 -0.69 -9.46 -23.81
CA ALA A 226 0.65 -10.02 -23.80
C ALA A 226 1.55 -9.33 -22.76
N THR A 227 1.49 -8.00 -22.66
CA THR A 227 2.25 -7.25 -21.65
C THR A 227 1.89 -7.65 -20.22
N LEU A 228 0.59 -7.75 -19.89
CA LEU A 228 0.15 -8.18 -18.57
C LEU A 228 0.58 -9.62 -18.27
N ALA A 229 0.54 -10.51 -19.27
CA ALA A 229 0.99 -11.90 -19.09
C ALA A 229 2.49 -12.02 -18.80
N ASP A 230 3.31 -11.11 -19.34
CA ASP A 230 4.76 -11.07 -19.11
C ASP A 230 5.19 -10.12 -17.96
N ASN A 231 4.24 -9.46 -17.29
CA ASN A 231 4.49 -8.44 -16.26
C ASN A 231 5.43 -7.30 -16.75
N ASP A 232 5.31 -6.90 -18.02
CA ASP A 232 6.20 -5.91 -18.65
C ASP A 232 5.56 -4.51 -18.78
N SER A 233 4.77 -4.12 -17.77
CA SER A 233 3.99 -2.88 -17.81
C SER A 233 4.86 -1.64 -18.02
N TYR A 234 6.09 -1.63 -17.52
CA TYR A 234 7.00 -0.49 -17.65
C TYR A 234 7.34 -0.21 -19.11
N ALA A 235 7.76 -1.23 -19.86
CA ALA A 235 8.13 -1.08 -21.26
C ALA A 235 6.93 -0.64 -22.12
N PHE A 236 5.73 -1.15 -21.83
CA PHE A 236 4.49 -0.72 -22.46
C PHE A 236 4.25 0.78 -22.28
N TRP A 237 4.30 1.28 -21.04
CA TRP A 237 4.04 2.68 -20.77
C TRP A 237 5.14 3.59 -21.32
N GLN A 238 6.40 3.15 -21.34
CA GLN A 238 7.47 3.88 -22.01
C GLN A 238 7.21 4.02 -23.52
N ALA A 239 6.79 2.94 -24.18
CA ALA A 239 6.46 2.98 -25.60
C ALA A 239 5.23 3.86 -25.88
N LEU A 240 4.24 3.88 -24.99
CA LEU A 240 3.09 4.78 -25.08
C LEU A 240 3.51 6.25 -24.91
N ASN A 241 4.33 6.58 -23.91
CA ASN A 241 4.88 7.94 -23.75
C ASN A 241 5.65 8.40 -25.00
N ALA A 242 6.43 7.49 -25.61
CA ALA A 242 7.20 7.77 -26.81
C ALA A 242 6.36 7.95 -28.08
N SER A 243 5.07 7.57 -28.06
CA SER A 243 4.18 7.75 -29.22
C SER A 243 3.79 9.20 -29.46
N GLY A 244 4.00 10.09 -28.49
CA GLY A 244 3.66 11.51 -28.61
C GLY A 244 2.18 11.84 -28.41
N GLU A 245 1.39 10.94 -27.83
CA GLU A 245 -0.06 11.13 -27.57
C GLU A 245 -0.34 11.28 -26.06
N PRO A 246 -0.13 12.49 -25.48
CA PRO A 246 -0.18 12.68 -24.02
C PRO A 246 -1.56 12.45 -23.41
N LEU A 247 -2.65 12.52 -24.19
CA LEU A 247 -4.00 12.25 -23.72
C LEU A 247 -4.31 10.75 -23.57
N ALA A 248 -3.46 9.88 -24.13
CA ALA A 248 -3.56 8.43 -23.96
C ALA A 248 -3.08 7.95 -22.58
N GLY A 249 -2.62 8.86 -21.72
CA GLY A 249 -2.03 8.51 -20.42
C GLY A 249 -0.55 8.21 -20.55
N GLY A 250 0.00 7.47 -19.58
CA GLY A 250 1.44 7.21 -19.53
C GLY A 250 1.99 6.98 -18.13
N LEU A 251 3.32 6.83 -18.05
CA LEU A 251 4.03 6.77 -16.77
C LEU A 251 3.90 8.09 -16.00
N VAL A 252 3.82 7.97 -14.68
CA VAL A 252 4.00 9.10 -13.78
C VAL A 252 5.43 9.10 -13.27
N GLU A 253 6.28 9.90 -13.92
CA GLU A 253 7.67 10.07 -13.54
C GLU A 253 7.80 10.99 -12.32
N ARG A 254 8.45 10.49 -11.27
CA ARG A 254 8.60 11.20 -10.01
C ARG A 254 9.83 10.69 -9.26
N ASP A 255 10.69 11.60 -8.83
CA ASP A 255 11.77 11.26 -7.89
C ASP A 255 11.19 10.75 -6.56
N PRO A 256 11.96 9.99 -5.76
CA PRO A 256 11.53 9.58 -4.42
C PRO A 256 10.98 10.76 -3.60
N THR A 257 9.82 10.56 -2.97
CA THR A 257 9.12 11.65 -2.26
C THR A 257 9.64 11.86 -0.84
N GLY A 258 10.37 10.87 -0.28
CA GLY A 258 10.85 10.87 1.10
C GLY A 258 9.77 10.52 2.13
N THR A 259 8.61 10.01 1.70
CA THR A 259 7.53 9.50 2.55
C THR A 259 6.99 8.18 1.98
N ASN A 260 6.26 7.39 2.75
CA ASN A 260 5.52 6.24 2.22
C ASN A 260 4.26 6.01 3.05
N VAL A 261 3.10 6.11 2.42
CA VAL A 261 1.80 5.79 2.99
C VAL A 261 0.98 4.92 2.03
N ASN A 262 1.66 3.99 1.36
CA ASN A 262 1.13 3.03 0.37
C ASN A 262 0.67 3.70 -0.95
N ASP A 263 -0.38 3.19 -1.59
CA ASP A 263 -0.83 3.60 -2.93
C ASP A 263 -2.12 4.41 -2.91
N LEU A 264 -2.23 5.36 -3.84
CA LEU A 264 -3.46 6.07 -4.18
C LEU A 264 -3.95 5.65 -5.57
N LEU A 265 -5.26 5.44 -5.67
CA LEU A 265 -5.97 5.25 -6.91
C LEU A 265 -6.99 6.38 -7.08
N ILE A 266 -6.83 7.17 -8.14
CA ILE A 266 -7.65 8.35 -8.41
C ILE A 266 -8.34 8.14 -9.75
N ILE A 267 -9.66 8.14 -9.74
CA ILE A 267 -10.49 8.07 -10.95
C ILE A 267 -11.12 9.44 -11.15
N LEU A 268 -10.89 10.02 -12.31
CA LEU A 268 -11.50 11.28 -12.73
C LEU A 268 -12.42 11.04 -13.91
N ARG A 269 -13.64 11.54 -13.75
CA ARG A 269 -14.68 11.49 -14.74
C ARG A 269 -15.03 12.92 -15.12
N TYR A 270 -14.69 13.34 -16.32
CA TYR A 270 -14.76 14.75 -16.74
C TYR A 270 -15.60 14.93 -17.99
N GLU A 271 -16.06 16.16 -18.21
CA GLU A 271 -16.70 16.58 -19.45
C GLU A 271 -15.64 17.06 -20.44
N ASN A 272 -15.96 17.00 -21.74
CA ASN A 272 -15.11 17.54 -22.81
C ASN A 272 -15.05 19.06 -22.80
#